data_AF-A0A968P3N3-F1
#
_entry.id   AF-A0A968P3N3-F1
#
_cell.length_a   1.000
_cell.length_b   1.000
_cell.length_c   1.000
_cell.angle_alpha   90.00
_cell.angle_beta   90.00
_cell.angle_gamma   90.00
#
_symmetry.space_group_name_H-M   'P 1'
#
loop_
_entity.id
_entity.type
_entity.pdbx_description
1 polymer ?
#
loop_
_entity_poly.entity_id
_entity_poly.type
_entity_poly.pdbx_seq_one_letter_code
_entity_poly.pdbx_strand_id
1 'polypeptide(L)'
;KGIHLLNWSELSDAEKEWSRIFFRDRVFMVLTPMAVDPGHPFPLVSNLSTSLAVSLQAPNEEDLLFARIKIPDVFPAWIRIPNTDPGVERFISILEIIRQHLDQLFPRMQVRNVMAFRVTRNADIESDTEGGEDLLELIEEEVKQRRFAEVVRLEHGPNPDPWLLEFLMDELDLTPDDIYEYPVPLEYKNLSAIVNLNMPQLKFRPWTPVTLGQLADESANIFGIMRSNDLLVHLPYESFSTSVERFIVSAANDPAVVAIKMTLYRTNEGSPIVNALIRAAEMGKQVVCLIELKARFDEERNIYWAQAMEKAGVHVVYGIVGLKTHAKLAMVVRRERDEFRAYVHIGTGNYHSNTAKLYTDMGLFTSKPEITAEVVEIFHYLTGRSLKTDYSQLLVAPINMKPRFIEMIRQETENAKNGLPSGIIAKCNSLEEKGIIEALYEASQAGVPIHLIVRGFCCLRPGVPGLSENIRVTSVIGQFLEHSRIFYFRSGKPAEIDGRFFIGSADWMSRNLLGRVEVVTPVEDRAAKEKILETFHVLLNDQRQTWDMDAQGAYKLRFPTNPGEEVPAQDLLAEKSRLKSLLFKLDELKN
;
A
#
# COMPACT_ATOMS: atom_id res chain seq x y z
N LYS A 1 29.32 -11.73 -2.16
CA LYS A 1 28.43 -12.37 -1.17
C LYS A 1 27.93 -13.76 -1.63
N GLY A 2 28.69 -14.48 -2.48
CA GLY A 2 28.29 -15.82 -2.96
C GLY A 2 27.05 -15.85 -3.85
N ILE A 3 26.62 -14.73 -4.44
CA ILE A 3 25.49 -14.68 -5.38
C ILE A 3 26.03 -14.12 -6.69
N HIS A 4 25.84 -14.85 -7.79
CA HIS A 4 26.36 -14.52 -9.10
C HIS A 4 25.22 -14.48 -10.11
N LEU A 5 25.04 -13.33 -10.77
CA LEU A 5 24.13 -13.14 -11.89
C LEU A 5 24.98 -13.20 -13.15
N LEU A 6 24.85 -14.29 -13.90
CA LEU A 6 25.76 -14.66 -14.98
C LEU A 6 25.12 -14.36 -16.34
N ASN A 7 25.96 -13.98 -17.28
CA ASN A 7 25.68 -14.00 -18.70
C ASN A 7 26.06 -15.36 -19.30
N TRP A 8 25.57 -15.64 -20.50
CA TRP A 8 25.83 -16.92 -21.18
C TRP A 8 27.32 -17.22 -21.37
N SER A 9 28.13 -16.20 -21.65
CA SER A 9 29.59 -16.32 -21.83
C SER A 9 30.33 -16.70 -20.54
N GLU A 10 29.72 -16.45 -19.37
CA GLU A 10 30.30 -16.73 -18.05
C GLU A 10 29.91 -18.13 -17.53
N LEU A 11 29.07 -18.86 -18.27
CA LEU A 11 28.74 -20.24 -17.99
C LEU A 11 29.86 -21.19 -18.42
N SER A 12 30.15 -22.16 -17.57
CA SER A 12 30.93 -23.34 -17.95
C SER A 12 30.17 -24.21 -18.95
N ASP A 13 30.86 -25.09 -19.67
CA ASP A 13 30.23 -25.96 -20.67
C ASP A 13 29.19 -26.90 -20.06
N ALA A 14 29.42 -27.37 -18.83
CA ALA A 14 28.43 -28.16 -18.09
C ALA A 14 27.16 -27.36 -17.76
N GLU A 15 27.29 -26.07 -17.42
CA GLU A 15 26.16 -25.19 -17.14
C GLU A 15 25.39 -24.81 -18.41
N LYS A 16 26.09 -24.65 -19.54
CA LYS A 16 25.48 -24.46 -20.86
C LYS A 16 24.67 -25.69 -21.26
N GLU A 17 25.24 -26.88 -21.10
CA GLU A 17 24.55 -28.14 -21.38
C GLU A 17 23.33 -28.33 -20.47
N TRP A 18 23.46 -28.01 -19.17
CA TRP A 18 22.32 -28.01 -18.26
C TRP A 18 21.23 -27.03 -18.72
N SER A 19 21.60 -25.80 -19.09
CA SER A 19 20.67 -24.78 -19.56
C SER A 19 19.95 -25.21 -20.85
N ARG A 20 20.65 -25.91 -21.75
CA ARG A 20 20.08 -26.51 -22.97
C ARG A 20 19.04 -27.58 -22.66
N ILE A 21 19.34 -28.48 -21.72
CA ILE A 21 18.39 -29.51 -21.25
C ILE A 21 17.19 -28.85 -20.56
N PHE A 22 17.43 -27.87 -19.68
CA PHE A 22 16.38 -27.12 -19.00
C PHE A 22 15.45 -26.40 -20.00
N PHE A 23 16.02 -25.77 -21.02
CA PHE A 23 15.25 -25.14 -22.08
C PHE A 23 14.37 -26.16 -22.80
N ARG A 24 14.97 -27.23 -23.34
CA ARG A 24 14.27 -28.27 -24.10
C ARG A 24 13.15 -28.95 -23.30
N ASP A 25 13.45 -29.35 -22.07
CA ASP A 25 12.56 -30.21 -21.27
C ASP A 25 11.51 -29.42 -20.47
N ARG A 26 11.64 -28.09 -20.36
CA ARG A 26 10.72 -27.25 -19.58
C ARG A 26 10.25 -26.02 -20.32
N VAL A 27 11.18 -25.18 -20.78
CA VAL A 27 10.85 -23.85 -21.33
C VAL A 27 10.22 -23.97 -22.70
N PHE A 28 10.81 -24.76 -23.60
CA PHE A 28 10.39 -24.91 -24.98
C PHE A 28 8.90 -25.29 -25.11
N MET A 29 8.42 -26.21 -24.28
CA MET A 29 7.04 -26.72 -24.33
C MET A 29 5.96 -25.67 -24.00
N VAL A 30 6.33 -24.59 -23.32
CA VAL A 30 5.39 -23.53 -22.92
C VAL A 30 5.56 -22.24 -23.72
N LEU A 31 6.60 -22.16 -24.57
CA LEU A 31 6.77 -21.05 -25.48
C LEU A 31 5.91 -21.25 -26.72
N THR A 32 5.29 -20.17 -27.16
CA THR A 32 4.57 -20.12 -28.43
C THR A 32 5.06 -18.90 -29.20
N PRO A 33 5.92 -19.08 -30.21
CA PRO A 33 6.30 -17.98 -31.09
C PRO A 33 5.09 -17.55 -31.92
N MET A 34 4.84 -16.24 -31.98
CA MET A 34 3.76 -15.64 -32.76
C MET A 34 4.37 -14.86 -33.92
N ALA A 35 4.26 -15.38 -35.13
CA ALA A 35 4.64 -14.65 -36.35
C ALA A 35 3.60 -13.56 -36.65
N VAL A 36 4.05 -12.47 -37.26
CA VAL A 36 3.18 -11.39 -37.74
C VAL A 36 3.35 -11.24 -39.25
N ASP A 37 2.26 -11.40 -39.98
CA ASP A 37 2.19 -11.37 -41.45
C ASP A 37 0.74 -11.02 -41.90
N PRO A 38 0.45 -10.84 -43.21
CA PRO A 38 -0.91 -10.47 -43.66
C PRO A 38 -2.03 -11.45 -43.26
N GLY A 39 -1.70 -12.71 -42.98
CA GLY A 39 -2.63 -13.73 -42.47
C GLY A 39 -2.66 -13.81 -40.94
N HIS A 40 -1.67 -13.25 -40.24
CA HIS A 40 -1.50 -13.25 -38.80
C HIS A 40 -1.27 -11.83 -38.27
N PRO A 41 -2.33 -11.09 -37.88
CA PRO A 41 -2.19 -9.72 -37.42
C PRO A 41 -1.38 -9.63 -36.12
N PHE A 42 -0.85 -8.45 -35.85
CA PHE A 42 -0.04 -8.21 -34.66
C PHE A 42 -0.81 -8.57 -33.37
N PRO A 43 -0.26 -9.44 -32.51
CA PRO A 43 -1.01 -9.98 -31.40
C PRO A 43 -1.10 -8.99 -30.24
N LEU A 44 -2.20 -9.07 -29.48
CA LEU A 44 -2.34 -8.31 -28.24
C LEU A 44 -1.15 -8.55 -27.29
N VAL A 45 -0.41 -7.49 -26.98
CA VAL A 45 0.66 -7.54 -25.97
C VAL A 45 0.08 -7.27 -24.59
N SER A 46 0.18 -8.25 -23.70
CA SER A 46 -0.35 -8.14 -22.33
C SER A 46 0.38 -7.03 -21.57
N ASN A 47 -0.38 -6.23 -20.81
CA ASN A 47 0.16 -5.15 -19.99
C ASN A 47 1.28 -5.67 -19.07
N LEU A 48 2.39 -4.96 -19.00
CA LEU A 48 3.52 -5.25 -18.14
C LEU A 48 4.17 -6.64 -18.36
N SER A 49 3.84 -7.35 -19.44
CA SER A 49 4.47 -8.62 -19.78
C SER A 49 5.78 -8.41 -20.53
N THR A 50 6.81 -9.15 -20.13
CA THR A 50 8.10 -9.16 -20.85
C THR A 50 7.97 -10.07 -22.09
N SER A 51 8.44 -9.59 -23.23
CA SER A 51 8.45 -10.33 -24.50
C SER A 51 9.81 -10.18 -25.20
N LEU A 52 10.12 -11.10 -26.11
CA LEU A 52 11.18 -10.95 -27.09
C LEU A 52 10.54 -10.65 -28.45
N ALA A 53 11.00 -9.59 -29.09
CA ALA A 53 10.81 -9.31 -30.51
C ALA A 53 11.99 -9.91 -31.27
N VAL A 54 11.70 -10.67 -32.31
CA VAL A 54 12.69 -11.40 -33.11
C VAL A 54 12.49 -11.05 -34.56
N SER A 55 13.55 -10.59 -35.23
CA SER A 55 13.55 -10.45 -36.69
C SER A 55 14.14 -11.73 -37.29
N LEU A 56 13.38 -12.31 -38.21
CA LEU A 56 13.69 -13.57 -38.88
C LEU A 56 13.85 -13.30 -40.37
N GLN A 57 14.64 -14.13 -41.03
CA GLN A 57 14.73 -14.14 -42.48
C GLN A 57 14.70 -15.58 -42.99
N ALA A 58 13.85 -15.83 -43.97
CA ALA A 58 13.81 -17.14 -44.62
C ALA A 58 15.06 -17.34 -45.50
N PRO A 59 15.55 -18.58 -45.67
CA PRO A 59 16.66 -18.84 -46.58
C PRO A 59 16.32 -18.41 -48.02
N ASN A 60 17.17 -17.55 -48.59
CA ASN A 60 17.04 -17.00 -49.95
C ASN A 60 15.93 -15.96 -50.15
N GLU A 61 15.39 -15.38 -49.07
CA GLU A 61 14.48 -14.23 -49.14
C GLU A 61 15.18 -13.00 -48.53
N GLU A 62 14.85 -11.80 -49.03
CA GLU A 62 15.41 -10.54 -48.54
C GLU A 62 14.57 -9.92 -47.41
N ASP A 63 13.27 -10.20 -47.37
CA ASP A 63 12.35 -9.58 -46.42
C ASP A 63 12.57 -10.07 -44.98
N LEU A 64 12.48 -9.14 -44.03
CA LEU A 64 12.47 -9.43 -42.60
C LEU A 64 11.06 -9.77 -42.15
N LEU A 65 10.94 -10.84 -41.36
CA LEU A 65 9.70 -11.26 -40.73
C LEU A 65 9.78 -10.99 -39.22
N PHE A 66 8.70 -10.48 -38.66
CA PHE A 66 8.61 -10.26 -37.23
C PHE A 66 8.02 -11.49 -36.53
N ALA A 67 8.62 -11.88 -35.40
CA ALA A 67 8.03 -12.82 -34.48
C ALA A 67 8.12 -12.33 -33.03
N ARG A 68 7.06 -12.54 -32.27
CA ARG A 68 7.01 -12.28 -30.83
C ARG A 68 7.06 -13.57 -30.04
N ILE A 69 7.84 -13.58 -28.97
CA ILE A 69 7.81 -14.62 -27.95
C ILE A 69 7.45 -13.98 -26.61
N LYS A 70 6.28 -14.31 -26.07
CA LYS A 70 5.90 -13.90 -24.71
C LYS A 70 6.66 -14.76 -23.70
N ILE A 71 7.29 -14.13 -22.71
CA ILE A 71 7.94 -14.86 -21.61
C ILE A 71 6.86 -15.31 -20.62
N PRO A 72 6.72 -16.62 -20.35
CA PRO A 72 5.69 -17.11 -19.43
C PRO A 72 6.00 -16.78 -17.97
N ASP A 73 5.00 -16.28 -17.24
CA ASP A 73 5.14 -15.90 -15.81
C ASP A 73 5.35 -17.10 -14.86
N VAL A 74 5.17 -18.32 -15.35
CA VAL A 74 5.43 -19.56 -14.59
C VAL A 74 6.92 -19.73 -14.25
N PHE A 75 7.82 -19.09 -15.01
CA PHE A 75 9.25 -19.11 -14.74
C PHE A 75 9.71 -17.84 -14.04
N PRO A 76 10.57 -17.95 -13.01
CA PRO A 76 11.21 -16.78 -12.47
C PRO A 76 12.14 -16.17 -13.54
N ALA A 77 12.25 -14.84 -13.54
CA ALA A 77 13.12 -14.15 -14.48
C ALA A 77 14.61 -14.52 -14.33
N TRP A 78 15.02 -14.91 -13.12
CA TRP A 78 16.34 -15.48 -12.83
C TRP A 78 16.20 -16.97 -12.50
N ILE A 79 16.78 -17.81 -13.36
CA ILE A 79 16.82 -19.26 -13.19
C ILE A 79 18.07 -19.63 -12.39
N ARG A 80 17.87 -20.31 -11.27
CA ARG A 80 18.97 -20.86 -10.46
C ARG A 80 19.60 -22.04 -11.19
N ILE A 81 20.90 -21.95 -11.46
CA ILE A 81 21.69 -23.05 -12.01
C ILE A 81 22.10 -23.96 -10.86
N PRO A 82 21.91 -25.30 -10.96
CA PRO A 82 22.41 -26.24 -9.98
C PRO A 82 23.91 -26.08 -9.79
N ASN A 83 24.32 -25.86 -8.55
CA ASN A 83 25.71 -25.74 -8.15
C ASN A 83 25.95 -26.63 -6.93
N THR A 84 27.11 -27.26 -6.87
CA THR A 84 27.54 -28.10 -5.75
C THR A 84 28.29 -27.33 -4.68
N ASP A 85 28.79 -26.12 -4.98
CA ASP A 85 29.57 -25.33 -4.04
C ASP A 85 28.68 -24.72 -2.93
N PRO A 86 28.90 -25.10 -1.66
CA PRO A 86 28.09 -24.58 -0.56
C PRO A 86 28.22 -23.06 -0.44
N GLY A 87 27.09 -22.37 -0.33
CA GLY A 87 27.06 -20.91 -0.17
C GLY A 87 27.28 -20.11 -1.46
N VAL A 88 27.36 -20.77 -2.62
CA VAL A 88 27.47 -20.12 -3.93
C VAL A 88 26.20 -20.36 -4.73
N GLU A 89 25.47 -19.28 -4.97
CA GLU A 89 24.24 -19.24 -5.77
C GLU A 89 24.53 -18.62 -7.13
N ARG A 90 24.20 -19.33 -8.20
CA ARG A 90 24.45 -18.92 -9.58
C ARG A 90 23.13 -18.85 -10.33
N PHE A 91 22.91 -17.74 -11.03
CA PHE A 91 21.68 -17.49 -11.77
C PHE A 91 21.99 -17.07 -13.20
N ILE A 92 21.11 -17.44 -14.12
CA ILE A 92 21.06 -16.92 -15.48
C ILE A 92 19.65 -16.40 -15.77
N SER A 93 19.55 -15.33 -16.55
CA SER A 93 18.26 -14.79 -16.99
C SER A 93 17.53 -15.78 -17.90
N ILE A 94 16.22 -15.96 -17.70
CA ILE A 94 15.39 -16.75 -18.61
C ILE A 94 15.41 -16.19 -20.03
N LEU A 95 15.52 -14.86 -20.18
CA LEU A 95 15.65 -14.20 -21.49
C LEU A 95 16.90 -14.68 -22.21
N GLU A 96 18.01 -14.83 -21.49
CA GLU A 96 19.28 -15.27 -22.07
C GLU A 96 19.22 -16.74 -22.46
N ILE A 97 18.64 -17.60 -21.63
CA ILE A 97 18.40 -19.00 -22.00
C ILE A 97 17.57 -19.09 -23.29
N ILE A 98 16.49 -18.31 -23.42
CA ILE A 98 15.64 -18.35 -24.60
C ILE A 98 16.38 -17.80 -25.83
N ARG A 99 17.08 -16.67 -25.68
CA ARG A 99 17.87 -16.04 -26.75
C ARG A 99 18.87 -16.99 -27.37
N GLN A 100 19.53 -17.80 -26.55
CA GLN A 100 20.57 -18.74 -27.00
C GLN A 100 20.02 -19.99 -27.70
N HIS A 101 18.70 -20.23 -27.64
CA HIS A 101 18.05 -21.40 -28.24
C HIS A 101 16.89 -21.03 -29.17
N LEU A 102 16.88 -19.81 -29.74
CA LEU A 102 15.85 -19.36 -30.68
C LEU A 102 15.84 -20.18 -31.98
N ASP A 103 16.97 -20.77 -32.35
CA ASP A 103 17.10 -21.69 -33.48
C ASP A 103 16.17 -22.91 -33.38
N GLN A 104 15.89 -23.37 -32.16
CA GLN A 104 14.94 -24.46 -31.91
C GLN A 104 13.49 -24.01 -32.09
N LEU A 105 13.18 -22.74 -31.79
CA LEU A 105 11.84 -22.17 -31.96
C LEU A 105 11.54 -21.82 -33.43
N PHE A 106 12.58 -21.47 -34.19
CA PHE A 106 12.48 -21.07 -35.60
C PHE A 106 13.37 -21.94 -36.49
N PRO A 107 13.06 -23.24 -36.61
CA PRO A 107 13.90 -24.15 -37.38
C PRO A 107 13.98 -23.70 -38.85
N ARG A 108 15.20 -23.70 -39.40
CA ARG A 108 15.52 -23.29 -40.78
C ARG A 108 15.37 -21.80 -41.09
N MET A 109 14.98 -20.96 -40.13
CA MET A 109 15.01 -19.50 -40.27
C MET A 109 16.34 -18.94 -39.79
N GLN A 110 16.75 -17.81 -40.34
CA GLN A 110 17.90 -17.05 -39.83
C GLN A 110 17.40 -15.99 -38.85
N VAL A 111 17.77 -16.13 -37.57
CA VAL A 111 17.52 -15.08 -36.56
C VAL A 111 18.50 -13.94 -36.80
N ARG A 112 18.00 -12.77 -37.16
CA ARG A 112 18.80 -11.57 -37.46
C ARG A 112 19.05 -10.75 -36.20
N ASN A 113 17.99 -10.29 -35.56
CA ASN A 113 18.06 -9.52 -34.34
C ASN A 113 17.04 -10.00 -33.31
N VAL A 114 17.33 -9.69 -32.05
CA VAL A 114 16.49 -10.04 -30.91
C VAL A 114 16.49 -8.86 -29.95
N MET A 115 15.30 -8.42 -29.57
CA MET A 115 15.11 -7.30 -28.65
C MET A 115 14.13 -7.71 -27.55
N ALA A 116 14.55 -7.56 -26.29
CA ALA A 116 13.62 -7.66 -25.17
C ALA A 116 12.80 -6.37 -25.07
N PHE A 117 11.49 -6.51 -24.94
CA PHE A 117 10.60 -5.37 -24.78
C PHE A 117 9.47 -5.67 -23.80
N ARG A 118 8.86 -4.60 -23.30
CA ARG A 118 7.71 -4.63 -22.39
C ARG A 118 6.83 -3.43 -22.69
N VAL A 119 5.52 -3.62 -22.62
CA VAL A 119 4.56 -2.52 -22.81
C VAL A 119 3.88 -2.16 -21.49
N THR A 120 3.57 -0.88 -21.32
CA THR A 120 2.65 -0.41 -20.28
C THR A 120 1.40 0.12 -20.97
N ARG A 121 0.23 -0.36 -20.52
CA ARG A 121 -1.07 0.11 -20.98
C ARG A 121 -1.68 1.07 -19.98
N ASN A 122 -2.48 2.01 -20.48
CA ASN A 122 -3.24 2.89 -19.62
C ASN A 122 -4.21 2.08 -18.74
N ALA A 123 -4.30 2.43 -17.46
CA ALA A 123 -5.23 1.80 -16.52
C ALA A 123 -6.52 2.63 -16.33
N ASP A 124 -6.55 3.86 -16.83
CA ASP A 124 -7.69 4.76 -16.73
C ASP A 124 -8.47 4.74 -18.05
N ILE A 125 -9.47 3.87 -18.12
CA ILE A 125 -10.59 4.00 -19.05
C ILE A 125 -11.61 4.87 -18.33
N GLU A 126 -11.73 6.14 -18.70
CA GLU A 126 -12.85 6.95 -18.23
C GLU A 126 -14.10 6.48 -18.99
N SER A 127 -14.95 5.69 -18.31
CA SER A 127 -16.29 5.40 -18.79
C SER A 127 -17.18 6.61 -18.48
N ASP A 128 -17.84 7.15 -19.50
CA ASP A 128 -18.88 8.17 -19.33
C ASP A 128 -20.02 7.55 -18.52
N THR A 129 -20.06 7.88 -17.23
CA THR A 129 -21.02 7.34 -16.27
C THR A 129 -22.30 8.17 -16.29
N GLU A 130 -22.95 8.22 -17.44
CA GLU A 130 -24.32 8.73 -17.58
C GLU A 130 -25.30 7.56 -17.68
N GLY A 131 -25.67 6.96 -16.54
CA GLY A 131 -26.70 5.92 -16.53
C GLY A 131 -26.92 5.28 -15.16
N GLY A 132 -28.18 5.00 -14.82
CA GLY A 132 -28.58 4.26 -13.61
C GLY A 132 -28.33 2.75 -13.70
N GLU A 133 -27.19 2.35 -14.25
CA GLU A 133 -26.76 0.94 -14.35
C GLU A 133 -26.17 0.45 -13.02
N ASP A 134 -26.21 -0.87 -12.79
CA ASP A 134 -25.63 -1.49 -11.59
C ASP A 134 -24.11 -1.27 -11.59
N LEU A 135 -23.60 -0.64 -10.53
CA LEU A 135 -22.17 -0.35 -10.37
C LEU A 135 -21.31 -1.61 -10.47
N LEU A 136 -21.85 -2.78 -10.11
CA LEU A 136 -21.16 -4.05 -10.24
C LEU A 136 -20.95 -4.44 -11.70
N GLU A 137 -22.00 -4.36 -12.53
CA GLU A 137 -21.96 -4.70 -13.96
C GLU A 137 -21.01 -3.78 -14.72
N LEU A 138 -21.08 -2.47 -14.45
CA LEU A 138 -20.16 -1.48 -15.02
C LEU A 138 -18.68 -1.80 -14.74
N ILE A 139 -18.36 -2.19 -13.50
CA ILE A 139 -16.98 -2.52 -13.12
C ILE A 139 -16.53 -3.83 -13.77
N GLU A 140 -17.41 -4.82 -13.89
CA GLU A 140 -17.12 -6.06 -14.63
C GLU A 140 -16.79 -5.79 -16.10
N GLU A 141 -17.50 -4.88 -16.75
CA GLU A 141 -17.23 -4.46 -18.13
C GLU A 141 -15.92 -3.66 -18.24
N GLU A 142 -15.68 -2.69 -17.36
CA GLU A 142 -14.42 -1.94 -17.31
C GLU A 142 -13.21 -2.88 -17.18
N VAL A 143 -13.28 -3.87 -16.29
CA VAL A 143 -12.20 -4.86 -16.10
C VAL A 143 -11.91 -5.65 -17.38
N LYS A 144 -12.95 -6.01 -18.14
CA LYS A 144 -12.80 -6.68 -19.44
C LYS A 144 -12.18 -5.74 -20.48
N GLN A 145 -12.63 -4.48 -20.54
CA GLN A 145 -12.15 -3.49 -21.51
C GLN A 145 -10.70 -3.05 -21.23
N ARG A 146 -10.25 -2.99 -19.97
CA ARG A 146 -8.86 -2.64 -19.60
C ARG A 146 -7.80 -3.55 -20.21
N ARG A 147 -8.17 -4.80 -20.55
CA ARG A 147 -7.26 -5.72 -21.27
C ARG A 147 -6.90 -5.20 -22.67
N PHE A 148 -7.71 -4.30 -23.23
CA PHE A 148 -7.58 -3.72 -24.56
C PHE A 148 -7.24 -2.22 -24.54
N ALA A 149 -6.96 -1.63 -23.37
CA ALA A 149 -6.59 -0.22 -23.24
C ALA A 149 -5.30 0.09 -24.04
N GLU A 150 -5.18 1.32 -24.54
CA GLU A 150 -4.05 1.77 -25.35
C GLU A 150 -2.70 1.56 -24.66
N VAL A 151 -1.67 1.30 -25.47
CA VAL A 151 -0.28 1.25 -24.99
C VAL A 151 0.21 2.69 -24.87
N VAL A 152 0.82 3.02 -23.74
CA VAL A 152 1.32 4.38 -23.44
C VAL A 152 2.82 4.39 -23.16
N ARG A 153 3.46 3.21 -23.20
CA ARG A 153 4.90 3.09 -22.97
C ARG A 153 5.44 1.80 -23.55
N LEU A 154 6.55 1.89 -24.28
CA LEU A 154 7.38 0.76 -24.67
C LEU A 154 8.73 0.86 -23.98
N GLU A 155 9.07 -0.16 -23.20
CA GLU A 155 10.36 -0.30 -22.52
C GLU A 155 11.19 -1.36 -23.27
N HIS A 156 12.45 -1.06 -23.60
CA HIS A 156 13.33 -2.02 -24.27
C HIS A 156 14.73 -2.08 -23.65
N GLY A 157 15.46 -3.15 -23.95
CA GLY A 157 16.86 -3.32 -23.55
C GLY A 157 17.82 -2.41 -24.33
N PRO A 158 19.09 -2.26 -23.89
CA PRO A 158 20.05 -1.38 -24.54
C PRO A 158 20.40 -1.86 -25.95
N ASN A 159 20.71 -0.91 -26.84
CA ASN A 159 21.05 -1.16 -28.25
C ASN A 159 19.91 -1.88 -29.01
N PRO A 160 18.72 -1.28 -29.11
CA PRO A 160 17.63 -1.85 -29.90
C PRO A 160 18.02 -1.97 -31.38
N ASP A 161 17.52 -3.00 -32.04
CA ASP A 161 17.57 -3.06 -33.50
C ASP A 161 16.58 -2.04 -34.07
N PRO A 162 17.01 -1.09 -34.92
CA PRO A 162 16.14 -0.02 -35.41
C PRO A 162 14.87 -0.53 -36.10
N TRP A 163 15.00 -1.60 -36.89
CA TRP A 163 13.87 -2.19 -37.60
C TRP A 163 12.83 -2.78 -36.64
N LEU A 164 13.25 -3.54 -35.62
CA LEU A 164 12.33 -4.08 -34.62
C LEU A 164 11.66 -2.99 -33.78
N LEU A 165 12.38 -1.91 -33.47
CA LEU A 165 11.83 -0.80 -32.69
C LEU A 165 10.78 -0.04 -33.50
N GLU A 166 11.10 0.34 -34.74
CA GLU A 166 10.18 1.02 -35.66
C GLU A 166 8.92 0.17 -35.91
N PHE A 167 9.10 -1.13 -36.18
CA PHE A 167 7.98 -2.06 -36.34
C PHE A 167 7.06 -2.11 -35.10
N LEU A 168 7.62 -2.15 -33.89
CA LEU A 168 6.81 -2.13 -32.66
C LEU A 168 6.14 -0.78 -32.42
N MET A 169 6.78 0.33 -32.79
CA MET A 169 6.20 1.66 -32.65
C MET A 169 4.98 1.83 -33.55
N ASP A 170 5.09 1.41 -34.81
CA ASP A 170 4.00 1.49 -35.79
C ASP A 170 2.82 0.58 -35.40
N GLU A 171 3.08 -0.68 -35.04
CA GLU A 171 2.03 -1.64 -34.67
C GLU A 171 1.33 -1.32 -33.33
N LEU A 172 2.00 -0.56 -32.45
CA LEU A 172 1.46 -0.15 -31.15
C LEU A 172 0.96 1.30 -31.11
N ASP A 173 1.04 2.01 -32.24
CA ASP A 173 0.71 3.44 -32.38
C ASP A 173 1.43 4.32 -31.33
N LEU A 174 2.76 4.19 -31.26
CA LEU A 174 3.62 4.87 -30.30
C LEU A 174 4.51 5.93 -30.93
N THR A 175 4.74 7.00 -30.18
CA THR A 175 5.67 8.07 -30.56
C THR A 175 7.04 7.88 -29.87
N PRO A 176 8.11 8.57 -30.33
CA PRO A 176 9.41 8.51 -29.67
C PRO A 176 9.38 8.89 -28.17
N ASP A 177 8.42 9.72 -27.74
CA ASP A 177 8.28 10.14 -26.33
C ASP A 177 7.74 9.01 -25.42
N ASP A 178 7.16 7.97 -26.02
CA ASP A 178 6.62 6.78 -25.34
C ASP A 178 7.69 5.68 -25.16
N ILE A 179 8.91 5.89 -25.67
CA ILE A 179 9.97 4.87 -25.74
C ILE A 179 11.02 5.10 -24.65
N TYR A 180 11.30 4.04 -23.89
CA TYR A 180 12.21 4.08 -22.75
C TYR A 180 13.24 2.94 -22.82
N GLU A 181 14.51 3.32 -22.93
CA GLU A 181 15.62 2.37 -22.84
C GLU A 181 16.00 2.11 -21.37
N TYR A 182 16.05 0.84 -20.97
CA TYR A 182 16.47 0.42 -19.63
C TYR A 182 17.49 -0.72 -19.67
N PRO A 183 18.39 -0.83 -18.67
CA PRO A 183 19.19 -2.03 -18.49
C PRO A 183 18.32 -3.28 -18.32
N VAL A 184 18.70 -4.38 -18.96
CA VAL A 184 18.05 -5.69 -18.77
C VAL A 184 18.64 -6.34 -17.50
N PRO A 185 17.83 -6.97 -16.63
CA PRO A 185 16.38 -7.16 -16.74
C PRO A 185 15.58 -5.88 -16.46
N LEU A 186 14.55 -5.65 -17.28
CA LEU A 186 13.74 -4.43 -17.33
C LEU A 186 12.89 -4.14 -16.07
N GLU A 187 12.88 -5.01 -15.05
CA GLU A 187 12.02 -4.84 -13.86
C GLU A 187 12.64 -5.39 -12.57
N TYR A 188 12.58 -4.62 -11.48
CA TYR A 188 13.08 -5.04 -10.16
C TYR A 188 12.33 -6.24 -9.54
N LYS A 189 11.05 -6.47 -9.89
CA LYS A 189 10.29 -7.67 -9.46
C LYS A 189 10.96 -8.97 -9.91
N ASN A 190 11.75 -8.93 -10.98
CA ASN A 190 12.51 -10.07 -11.46
C ASN A 190 13.50 -10.58 -10.41
N LEU A 191 13.93 -9.75 -9.45
CA LEU A 191 14.84 -10.14 -8.38
C LEU A 191 14.20 -11.02 -7.29
N SER A 192 12.90 -11.33 -7.37
CA SER A 192 12.19 -12.14 -6.37
C SER A 192 12.88 -13.50 -6.08
N ALA A 193 13.39 -14.18 -7.10
CA ALA A 193 14.13 -15.44 -6.94
C ALA A 193 15.39 -15.27 -6.05
N ILE A 194 16.06 -14.12 -6.14
CA ILE A 194 17.25 -13.79 -5.36
C ILE A 194 16.85 -13.37 -3.95
N VAL A 195 15.83 -12.52 -3.81
CA VAL A 195 15.30 -12.06 -2.51
C VAL A 195 14.81 -13.25 -1.66
N ASN A 196 14.31 -14.30 -2.31
CA ASN A 196 13.79 -15.50 -1.66
C ASN A 196 14.87 -16.48 -1.19
N LEU A 197 16.15 -16.30 -1.56
CA LEU A 197 17.26 -17.15 -1.10
C LEU A 197 17.32 -17.24 0.43
N ASN A 198 17.61 -18.41 0.98
CA ASN A 198 17.77 -18.60 2.43
C ASN A 198 19.17 -18.13 2.89
N MET A 199 19.38 -16.82 2.87
CA MET A 199 20.61 -16.16 3.36
C MET A 199 20.26 -15.12 4.42
N PRO A 200 19.93 -15.52 5.67
CA PRO A 200 19.45 -14.62 6.72
C PRO A 200 20.40 -13.45 7.02
N GLN A 201 21.71 -13.67 6.91
CA GLN A 201 22.76 -12.65 7.09
C GLN A 201 22.71 -11.51 6.06
N LEU A 202 21.96 -11.68 4.96
CA LEU A 202 21.77 -10.67 3.93
C LEU A 202 20.38 -10.02 3.98
N LYS A 203 19.53 -10.40 4.93
CA LYS A 203 18.15 -9.92 5.07
C LYS A 203 18.00 -9.07 6.31
N PHE A 204 16.93 -8.27 6.33
CA PHE A 204 16.48 -7.65 7.58
C PHE A 204 16.20 -8.72 8.63
N ARG A 205 16.44 -8.37 9.90
CA ARG A 205 16.05 -9.24 11.01
C ARG A 205 14.53 -9.46 10.93
N PRO A 206 14.06 -10.71 10.94
CA PRO A 206 12.62 -10.95 10.94
C PRO A 206 12.01 -10.38 12.22
N TRP A 207 10.88 -9.70 12.05
CA TRP A 207 10.09 -9.19 13.17
C TRP A 207 8.85 -10.05 13.38
N THR A 208 8.66 -10.51 14.61
CA THR A 208 7.42 -11.16 15.05
C THR A 208 6.61 -10.15 15.85
N PRO A 209 5.41 -9.75 15.38
CA PRO A 209 4.55 -8.80 16.10
C PRO A 209 4.21 -9.29 17.50
N VAL A 210 4.15 -8.37 18.47
CA VAL A 210 3.80 -8.69 19.86
C VAL A 210 2.32 -8.47 20.15
N THR A 211 1.76 -9.26 21.06
CA THR A 211 0.41 -9.00 21.58
C THR A 211 0.48 -7.83 22.57
N LEU A 212 -0.43 -6.87 22.40
CA LEU A 212 -0.67 -5.80 23.37
C LEU A 212 -0.95 -6.41 24.74
N GLY A 213 -0.35 -5.86 25.80
CA GLY A 213 -0.48 -6.41 27.16
C GLY A 213 -1.95 -6.59 27.57
N GLN A 214 -2.77 -5.56 27.34
CA GLN A 214 -4.21 -5.58 27.63
C GLN A 214 -4.99 -6.66 26.86
N LEU A 215 -4.42 -7.19 25.76
CA LEU A 215 -5.01 -8.24 24.93
C LEU A 215 -4.27 -9.58 25.08
N ALA A 216 -3.38 -9.72 26.07
CA ALA A 216 -2.56 -10.92 26.24
C ALA A 216 -3.38 -12.15 26.67
N ASP A 217 -4.39 -11.97 27.50
CA ASP A 217 -5.36 -13.01 27.82
C ASP A 217 -6.36 -13.17 26.66
N GLU A 218 -6.30 -14.31 25.97
CA GLU A 218 -7.19 -14.64 24.85
C GLU A 218 -8.63 -14.93 25.32
N SER A 219 -8.81 -15.31 26.59
CA SER A 219 -10.13 -15.54 27.18
C SER A 219 -10.83 -14.25 27.62
N ALA A 220 -10.06 -13.18 27.82
CA ALA A 220 -10.61 -11.88 28.20
C ALA A 220 -11.58 -11.33 27.16
N ASN A 221 -12.64 -10.69 27.64
CA ASN A 221 -13.62 -10.04 26.78
C ASN A 221 -13.06 -8.71 26.25
N ILE A 222 -12.73 -8.65 24.95
CA ILE A 222 -12.21 -7.45 24.28
C ILE A 222 -13.14 -6.22 24.43
N PHE A 223 -14.46 -6.42 24.41
CA PHE A 223 -15.43 -5.35 24.63
C PHE A 223 -15.37 -4.81 26.06
N GLY A 224 -15.04 -5.66 27.03
CA GLY A 224 -14.82 -5.24 28.41
C GLY A 224 -13.61 -4.32 28.54
N ILE A 225 -12.52 -4.67 27.86
CA ILE A 225 -11.29 -3.87 27.86
C ILE A 225 -11.54 -2.50 27.19
N MET A 226 -12.22 -2.48 26.05
CA MET A 226 -12.61 -1.24 25.34
C MET A 226 -13.56 -0.34 26.14
N ARG A 227 -14.30 -0.88 27.13
CA ARG A 227 -15.12 -0.05 28.04
C ARG A 227 -14.27 0.64 29.09
N SER A 228 -13.20 0.01 29.53
CA SER A 228 -12.34 0.55 30.58
C SER A 228 -11.53 1.73 30.07
N ASN A 229 -10.85 1.57 28.92
CA ASN A 229 -10.07 2.63 28.29
C ASN A 229 -10.02 2.42 26.76
N ASP A 230 -9.72 3.49 26.02
CA ASP A 230 -9.41 3.34 24.60
C ASP A 230 -8.10 2.55 24.44
N LEU A 231 -7.97 1.81 23.34
CA LEU A 231 -6.73 1.08 23.01
C LEU A 231 -6.19 1.56 21.67
N LEU A 232 -4.89 1.87 21.61
CA LEU A 232 -4.20 2.19 20.37
C LEU A 232 -3.25 1.06 19.98
N VAL A 233 -3.51 0.41 18.85
CA VAL A 233 -2.60 -0.56 18.23
C VAL A 233 -1.67 0.11 17.22
N HIS A 234 -0.41 -0.30 17.14
CA HIS A 234 0.59 0.16 16.17
C HIS A 234 1.20 -1.04 15.44
N LEU A 235 0.69 -1.30 14.25
CA LEU A 235 1.16 -2.32 13.33
C LEU A 235 2.43 -1.82 12.62
N PRO A 236 3.34 -2.70 12.19
CA PRO A 236 3.38 -4.15 12.40
C PRO A 236 4.04 -4.53 13.73
N TYR A 237 4.36 -3.56 14.60
CA TYR A 237 5.02 -3.82 15.88
C TYR A 237 4.15 -4.68 16.79
N GLU A 238 2.86 -4.39 16.78
CA GLU A 238 1.83 -5.15 17.47
C GLU A 238 1.03 -6.02 16.50
N SER A 239 0.50 -7.12 17.02
CA SER A 239 -0.15 -8.14 16.21
C SER A 239 -1.55 -7.73 15.76
N PHE A 240 -1.78 -7.74 14.44
CA PHE A 240 -3.10 -7.60 13.83
C PHE A 240 -4.05 -8.73 14.22
N SER A 241 -3.54 -9.97 14.31
CA SER A 241 -4.38 -11.15 14.59
C SER A 241 -4.96 -11.10 16.00
N THR A 242 -4.16 -10.71 16.99
CA THR A 242 -4.60 -10.66 18.39
C THR A 242 -5.29 -9.34 18.76
N SER A 243 -5.47 -8.41 17.81
CA SER A 243 -6.12 -7.13 18.02
C SER A 243 -7.33 -6.93 17.10
N VAL A 244 -7.12 -6.41 15.90
CA VAL A 244 -8.18 -6.04 14.94
C VAL A 244 -8.93 -7.27 14.45
N GLU A 245 -8.22 -8.35 14.08
CA GLU A 245 -8.88 -9.59 13.66
C GLU A 245 -9.65 -10.22 14.82
N ARG A 246 -9.03 -10.31 16.01
CA ARG A 246 -9.68 -10.79 17.24
C ARG A 246 -10.95 -10.00 17.55
N PHE A 247 -10.98 -8.69 17.36
CA PHE A 247 -12.18 -7.86 17.57
C PHE A 247 -13.35 -8.31 16.68
N ILE A 248 -13.10 -8.49 15.38
CA ILE A 248 -14.14 -8.93 14.44
C ILE A 248 -14.56 -10.38 14.69
N VAL A 249 -13.60 -11.28 14.91
CA VAL A 249 -13.88 -12.69 15.18
C VAL A 249 -14.66 -12.86 16.50
N SER A 250 -14.30 -12.12 17.54
CA SER A 250 -15.04 -12.12 18.82
C SER A 250 -16.46 -11.60 18.62
N ALA A 251 -16.64 -10.54 17.85
CA ALA A 251 -17.96 -10.00 17.53
C ALA A 251 -18.84 -10.99 16.76
N ALA A 252 -18.26 -11.71 15.80
CA ALA A 252 -18.96 -12.72 15.03
C ALA A 252 -19.45 -13.89 15.89
N ASN A 253 -18.70 -14.26 16.93
CA ASN A 253 -19.02 -15.40 17.79
C ASN A 253 -19.84 -15.03 19.04
N ASP A 254 -19.86 -13.77 19.46
CA ASP A 254 -20.57 -13.34 20.66
C ASP A 254 -22.10 -13.31 20.44
N PRO A 255 -22.90 -14.08 21.20
CA PRO A 255 -24.37 -14.09 21.06
C PRO A 255 -25.04 -12.78 21.50
N ALA A 256 -24.36 -11.91 22.26
CA ALA A 256 -24.86 -10.60 22.63
C ALA A 256 -24.67 -9.55 21.53
N VAL A 257 -23.85 -9.83 20.52
CA VAL A 257 -23.66 -8.91 19.38
C VAL A 257 -24.85 -9.01 18.44
N VAL A 258 -25.43 -7.87 18.12
CA VAL A 258 -26.63 -7.76 17.27
C VAL A 258 -26.30 -7.23 15.88
N ALA A 259 -25.25 -6.42 15.74
CA ALA A 259 -24.85 -5.89 14.45
C ALA A 259 -23.34 -5.70 14.31
N ILE A 260 -22.84 -5.86 13.09
CA ILE A 260 -21.45 -5.57 12.70
C ILE A 260 -21.49 -4.73 11.42
N LYS A 261 -20.84 -3.56 11.42
CA LYS A 261 -20.71 -2.69 10.24
C LYS A 261 -19.25 -2.46 9.93
N MET A 262 -18.82 -2.61 8.68
CA MET A 262 -17.40 -2.51 8.33
C MET A 262 -17.17 -1.94 6.94
N THR A 263 -16.06 -1.23 6.75
CA THR A 263 -15.55 -0.86 5.42
C THR A 263 -14.41 -1.79 5.01
N LEU A 264 -14.50 -2.37 3.82
CA LEU A 264 -13.50 -3.24 3.20
C LEU A 264 -13.03 -2.65 1.88
N TYR A 265 -11.80 -2.15 1.88
CA TYR A 265 -11.17 -1.60 0.66
C TYR A 265 -10.50 -2.70 -0.18
N ARG A 266 -9.92 -3.73 0.48
CA ARG A 266 -9.18 -4.85 -0.12
C ARG A 266 -9.27 -6.10 0.75
N THR A 267 -9.54 -7.27 0.16
CA THR A 267 -9.53 -8.58 0.85
C THR A 267 -8.48 -9.52 0.27
N ASN A 268 -8.07 -10.58 0.98
CA ASN A 268 -7.28 -11.68 0.42
C ASN A 268 -8.12 -12.95 0.29
N GLU A 269 -7.65 -13.88 -0.55
CA GLU A 269 -8.08 -15.28 -0.45
C GLU A 269 -7.86 -15.79 0.99
N GLY A 270 -8.89 -16.44 1.55
CA GLY A 270 -8.84 -16.97 2.91
C GLY A 270 -8.86 -15.92 4.04
N SER A 271 -9.30 -14.69 3.79
CA SER A 271 -9.39 -13.64 4.82
C SER A 271 -10.23 -14.08 6.04
N PRO A 272 -9.65 -14.19 7.26
CA PRO A 272 -10.41 -14.55 8.45
C PRO A 272 -11.54 -13.58 8.78
N ILE A 273 -11.36 -12.30 8.43
CA ILE A 273 -12.35 -11.23 8.61
C ILE A 273 -13.57 -11.48 7.74
N VAL A 274 -13.38 -11.78 6.46
CA VAL A 274 -14.50 -12.07 5.53
C VAL A 274 -15.29 -13.29 6.02
N ASN A 275 -14.58 -14.35 6.39
CA ASN A 275 -15.21 -15.55 6.93
C ASN A 275 -15.96 -15.27 8.24
N ALA A 276 -15.45 -14.38 9.09
CA ALA A 276 -16.12 -13.98 10.32
C ALA A 276 -17.42 -13.19 10.04
N LEU A 277 -17.41 -12.29 9.06
CA LEU A 277 -18.61 -11.53 8.66
C LEU A 277 -19.70 -12.45 8.07
N ILE A 278 -19.31 -13.40 7.22
CA ILE A 278 -20.21 -14.44 6.67
C ILE A 278 -20.86 -15.22 7.82
N ARG A 279 -20.05 -15.79 8.73
CA ARG A 279 -20.58 -16.54 9.89
C ARG A 279 -21.49 -15.69 10.78
N ALA A 280 -21.16 -14.42 10.99
CA ALA A 280 -21.98 -13.51 11.77
C ALA A 280 -23.39 -13.35 11.16
N ALA A 281 -23.47 -13.21 9.83
CA ALA A 281 -24.73 -13.11 9.10
C ALA A 281 -25.52 -14.43 9.16
N GLU A 282 -24.85 -15.57 8.97
CA GLU A 282 -25.46 -16.91 9.10
C GLU A 282 -26.03 -17.16 10.51
N MET A 283 -25.42 -16.57 11.54
CA MET A 283 -25.90 -16.59 12.93
C MET A 283 -27.03 -15.58 13.21
N GLY A 284 -27.54 -14.88 12.19
CA GLY A 284 -28.65 -13.94 12.28
C GLY A 284 -28.29 -12.54 12.80
N LYS A 285 -27.00 -12.19 12.86
CA LYS A 285 -26.57 -10.81 13.19
C LYS A 285 -26.78 -9.90 11.99
N GLN A 286 -27.10 -8.64 12.22
CA GLN A 286 -27.16 -7.66 11.13
C GLN A 286 -25.74 -7.27 10.70
N VAL A 287 -25.30 -7.77 9.55
CA VAL A 287 -23.97 -7.48 9.02
C VAL A 287 -24.09 -6.54 7.83
N VAL A 288 -23.40 -5.40 7.88
CA VAL A 288 -23.28 -4.46 6.77
C VAL A 288 -21.82 -4.34 6.39
N CYS A 289 -21.51 -4.54 5.11
CA CYS A 289 -20.15 -4.46 4.62
C CYS A 289 -20.09 -3.54 3.40
N LEU A 290 -19.38 -2.43 3.54
CA LEU A 290 -19.11 -1.54 2.41
C LEU A 290 -17.86 -2.04 1.67
N ILE A 291 -17.99 -2.40 0.40
CA ILE A 291 -16.87 -2.89 -0.42
C ILE A 291 -16.55 -1.87 -1.51
N GLU A 292 -15.30 -1.40 -1.54
CA GLU A 292 -14.82 -0.56 -2.64
C GLU A 292 -14.46 -1.41 -3.85
N LEU A 293 -15.38 -1.47 -4.82
CA LEU A 293 -15.17 -2.23 -6.05
C LEU A 293 -14.17 -1.56 -7.00
N LYS A 294 -13.98 -0.23 -6.96
CA LYS A 294 -13.01 0.48 -7.81
C LYS A 294 -11.57 0.44 -7.27
N ALA A 295 -11.26 -0.52 -6.40
CA ALA A 295 -9.91 -0.74 -5.91
C ALA A 295 -9.04 -1.33 -7.04
N ARG A 296 -8.19 -0.48 -7.64
CA ARG A 296 -7.33 -0.85 -8.79
C ARG A 296 -6.56 -2.15 -8.54
N PHE A 297 -6.68 -3.08 -9.49
CA PHE A 297 -6.04 -4.40 -9.57
C PHE A 297 -6.60 -5.47 -8.61
N ASP A 298 -7.64 -5.14 -7.84
CA ASP A 298 -8.29 -6.05 -6.90
C ASP A 298 -9.78 -6.28 -7.25
N GLU A 299 -10.25 -5.76 -8.38
CA GLU A 299 -11.68 -5.71 -8.74
C GLU A 299 -12.31 -7.09 -8.87
N GLU A 300 -11.75 -8.00 -9.69
CA GLU A 300 -12.28 -9.36 -9.89
C GLU A 300 -12.48 -10.10 -8.55
N ARG A 301 -11.56 -9.89 -7.61
CA ARG A 301 -11.59 -10.53 -6.29
C ARG A 301 -12.61 -9.87 -5.36
N ASN A 302 -12.70 -8.54 -5.37
CA ASN A 302 -13.69 -7.82 -4.57
C ASN A 302 -15.13 -8.17 -5.04
N ILE A 303 -15.34 -8.37 -6.35
CA ILE A 303 -16.59 -8.83 -6.95
C ILE A 303 -16.97 -10.22 -6.41
N TYR A 304 -16.04 -11.19 -6.48
CA TYR A 304 -16.28 -12.55 -5.97
C TYR A 304 -16.69 -12.55 -4.50
N TRP A 305 -15.97 -11.81 -3.65
CA TRP A 305 -16.28 -11.76 -2.22
C TRP A 305 -17.57 -11.01 -1.90
N ALA A 306 -17.90 -9.96 -2.66
CA ALA A 306 -19.18 -9.28 -2.52
C ALA A 306 -20.34 -10.26 -2.74
N GLN A 307 -20.32 -11.00 -3.85
CA GLN A 307 -21.34 -12.02 -4.15
C GLN A 307 -21.40 -13.13 -3.09
N ALA A 308 -20.25 -13.57 -2.56
CA ALA A 308 -20.21 -14.58 -1.50
C ALA A 308 -20.82 -14.08 -0.19
N MET A 309 -20.55 -12.82 0.19
CA MET A 309 -21.11 -12.19 1.38
C MET A 309 -22.63 -11.97 1.27
N GLU A 310 -23.10 -11.49 0.12
CA GLU A 310 -24.54 -11.30 -0.14
C GLU A 310 -25.32 -12.60 -0.03
N LYS A 311 -24.79 -13.69 -0.61
CA LYS A 311 -25.39 -15.04 -0.50
C LYS A 311 -25.51 -15.53 0.94
N ALA A 312 -24.63 -15.09 1.83
CA ALA A 312 -24.66 -15.40 3.26
C ALA A 312 -25.57 -14.48 4.09
N GLY A 313 -26.21 -13.49 3.47
CA GLY A 313 -27.11 -12.54 4.15
C GLY A 313 -26.43 -11.28 4.68
N VAL A 314 -25.18 -11.01 4.30
CA VAL A 314 -24.53 -9.72 4.57
C VAL A 314 -25.15 -8.66 3.64
N HIS A 315 -25.51 -7.50 4.20
CA HIS A 315 -25.91 -6.35 3.39
C HIS A 315 -24.65 -5.68 2.82
N VAL A 316 -24.29 -6.04 1.59
CA VAL A 316 -23.16 -5.45 0.88
C VAL A 316 -23.59 -4.13 0.25
N VAL A 317 -22.77 -3.10 0.41
CA VAL A 317 -23.02 -1.77 -0.16
C VAL A 317 -21.78 -1.33 -0.94
N TYR A 318 -22.01 -0.75 -2.13
CA TYR A 318 -20.97 -0.35 -3.05
C TYR A 318 -20.76 1.16 -3.04
N GLY A 319 -19.99 1.67 -2.07
CA GLY A 319 -19.57 3.07 -2.00
C GLY A 319 -20.68 4.11 -2.19
N ILE A 320 -20.29 5.33 -2.57
CA ILE A 320 -21.19 6.40 -3.01
C ILE A 320 -20.80 6.74 -4.44
N VAL A 321 -21.75 6.88 -5.36
CA VAL A 321 -21.46 7.28 -6.75
C VAL A 321 -20.68 8.60 -6.75
N GLY A 322 -19.56 8.63 -7.48
CA GLY A 322 -18.68 9.80 -7.57
C GLY A 322 -17.65 9.95 -6.43
N LEU A 323 -17.72 9.14 -5.36
CA LEU A 323 -16.77 9.18 -4.25
C LEU A 323 -16.18 7.80 -3.95
N LYS A 324 -14.85 7.72 -3.81
CA LYS A 324 -14.20 6.48 -3.35
C LYS A 324 -14.24 6.41 -1.82
N THR A 325 -14.65 5.28 -1.26
CA THR A 325 -14.63 5.12 0.20
C THR A 325 -13.30 4.55 0.66
N HIS A 326 -12.57 5.33 1.45
CA HIS A 326 -11.24 4.99 1.93
C HIS A 326 -11.11 5.10 3.45
N ALA A 327 -12.20 5.41 4.16
CA ALA A 327 -12.27 5.26 5.61
C ALA A 327 -12.08 3.79 6.04
N LYS A 328 -11.37 3.55 7.15
CA LYS A 328 -11.20 2.21 7.73
C LYS A 328 -11.88 2.12 9.07
N LEU A 329 -13.14 1.71 9.01
CA LEU A 329 -14.06 1.67 10.13
C LEU A 329 -14.56 0.24 10.31
N ALA A 330 -14.57 -0.20 11.56
CA ALA A 330 -15.30 -1.38 11.97
C ALA A 330 -16.09 -1.02 13.22
N MET A 331 -17.35 -1.40 13.25
CA MET A 331 -18.28 -1.10 14.33
C MET A 331 -19.00 -2.38 14.73
N VAL A 332 -19.12 -2.59 16.03
CA VAL A 332 -19.86 -3.70 16.64
C VAL A 332 -20.90 -3.12 17.58
N VAL A 333 -22.15 -3.51 17.40
CA VAL A 333 -23.25 -3.17 18.32
C VAL A 333 -23.57 -4.41 19.14
N ARG A 334 -23.47 -4.26 20.46
CA ARG A 334 -23.63 -5.34 21.44
C ARG A 334 -24.74 -4.98 22.42
N ARG A 335 -25.63 -5.93 22.71
CA ARG A 335 -26.64 -5.81 23.75
C ARG A 335 -25.99 -6.06 25.10
N GLU A 336 -26.02 -5.07 25.98
CA GLU A 336 -25.45 -5.15 27.32
C GLU A 336 -26.52 -4.78 28.35
N ARG A 337 -26.99 -5.78 29.11
CA ARG A 337 -28.17 -5.63 29.98
C ARG A 337 -29.37 -5.15 29.14
N ASP A 338 -29.90 -3.96 29.45
CA ASP A 338 -31.07 -3.38 28.79
C ASP A 338 -30.73 -2.32 27.74
N GLU A 339 -29.44 -2.11 27.44
CA GLU A 339 -28.98 -1.09 26.48
C GLU A 339 -28.17 -1.70 25.32
N PHE A 340 -28.11 -0.96 24.21
CA PHE A 340 -27.18 -1.26 23.12
C PHE A 340 -25.96 -0.38 23.26
N ARG A 341 -24.78 -0.99 23.16
CA ARG A 341 -23.50 -0.29 23.17
C ARG A 341 -22.76 -0.53 21.87
N ALA A 342 -22.15 0.54 21.37
CA ALA A 342 -21.31 0.52 20.18
C ALA A 342 -19.83 0.48 20.55
N TYR A 343 -19.08 -0.32 19.81
CA TYR A 343 -17.63 -0.45 19.90
C TYR A 343 -17.07 -0.21 18.51
N VAL A 344 -16.09 0.68 18.39
CA VAL A 344 -15.55 1.06 17.08
C VAL A 344 -14.04 0.89 17.04
N HIS A 345 -13.56 0.48 15.89
CA HIS A 345 -12.17 0.55 15.48
C HIS A 345 -12.04 1.54 14.32
N ILE A 346 -11.14 2.51 14.46
CA ILE A 346 -10.82 3.52 13.45
C ILE A 346 -9.33 3.40 13.11
N GLY A 347 -9.02 3.01 11.88
CA GLY A 347 -7.67 2.70 11.43
C GLY A 347 -7.10 3.69 10.42
N THR A 348 -5.76 3.78 10.39
CA THR A 348 -5.03 4.41 9.27
C THR A 348 -4.87 3.44 8.09
N GLY A 349 -4.87 2.13 8.37
CA GLY A 349 -4.61 1.05 7.42
C GLY A 349 -5.82 0.19 7.10
N ASN A 350 -5.74 -0.55 5.99
CA ASN A 350 -6.77 -1.51 5.57
C ASN A 350 -6.80 -2.77 6.45
N TYR A 351 -7.95 -3.44 6.46
CA TYR A 351 -8.20 -4.70 7.17
C TYR A 351 -7.63 -5.92 6.44
N HIS A 352 -6.30 -5.92 6.24
CA HIS A 352 -5.64 -6.90 5.39
C HIS A 352 -4.34 -7.40 6.05
N SER A 353 -4.34 -8.69 6.41
CA SER A 353 -3.32 -9.32 7.27
C SER A 353 -1.90 -9.29 6.69
N ASN A 354 -1.74 -9.39 5.37
CA ASN A 354 -0.42 -9.36 4.73
C ASN A 354 0.20 -7.96 4.74
N THR A 355 -0.60 -6.93 4.47
CA THR A 355 -0.13 -5.53 4.53
C THR A 355 0.11 -5.09 5.95
N ALA A 356 -0.67 -5.59 6.92
CA ALA A 356 -0.47 -5.34 8.35
C ALA A 356 0.89 -5.82 8.89
N LYS A 357 1.63 -6.67 8.15
CA LYS A 357 3.00 -7.10 8.48
C LYS A 357 4.08 -6.22 7.82
N LEU A 358 3.70 -5.43 6.81
CA LEU A 358 4.60 -4.66 5.98
C LEU A 358 4.43 -3.14 6.16
N TYR A 359 3.25 -2.69 6.58
CA TYR A 359 2.85 -1.28 6.61
C TYR A 359 2.78 -0.84 8.08
N THR A 360 3.33 0.34 8.37
CA THR A 360 3.16 0.94 9.71
C THR A 360 1.80 1.58 9.78
N ASP A 361 0.90 1.07 10.62
CA ASP A 361 -0.48 1.54 10.73
C ASP A 361 -0.91 1.66 12.18
N MET A 362 -1.76 2.62 12.48
CA MET A 362 -2.35 2.77 13.81
C MET A 362 -3.87 2.52 13.77
N GLY A 363 -4.39 1.94 14.84
CA GLY A 363 -5.81 1.65 15.01
C GLY A 363 -6.29 2.00 16.41
N LEU A 364 -7.29 2.87 16.51
CA LEU A 364 -7.93 3.23 17.77
C LEU A 364 -9.17 2.38 17.98
N PHE A 365 -9.22 1.67 19.09
CA PHE A 365 -10.41 1.02 19.63
C PHE A 365 -11.04 1.91 20.69
N THR A 366 -12.31 2.27 20.54
CA THR A 366 -13.03 3.10 21.51
C THR A 366 -14.48 2.66 21.65
N SER A 367 -15.06 2.93 22.82
CA SER A 367 -16.49 2.79 23.11
C SER A 367 -17.13 4.10 23.56
N LYS A 368 -16.45 5.24 23.33
CA LYS A 368 -16.93 6.58 23.67
C LYS A 368 -18.22 6.92 22.92
N PRO A 369 -19.32 7.27 23.61
CA PRO A 369 -20.60 7.55 22.98
C PRO A 369 -20.52 8.62 21.88
N GLU A 370 -19.76 9.68 22.09
CA GLU A 370 -19.58 10.80 21.18
C GLU A 370 -18.91 10.40 19.85
N ILE A 371 -17.92 9.50 19.88
CA ILE A 371 -17.27 9.00 18.66
C ILE A 371 -18.14 7.92 18.02
N THR A 372 -18.68 7.00 18.82
CA THR A 372 -19.45 5.87 18.30
C THR A 372 -20.75 6.31 17.64
N ALA A 373 -21.42 7.35 18.15
CA ALA A 373 -22.60 7.95 17.54
C ALA A 373 -22.29 8.54 16.16
N GLU A 374 -21.18 9.27 16.01
CA GLU A 374 -20.78 9.84 14.71
C GLU A 374 -20.36 8.75 13.72
N VAL A 375 -19.76 7.65 14.17
CA VAL A 375 -19.48 6.48 13.30
C VAL A 375 -20.77 5.82 12.81
N VAL A 376 -21.81 5.73 13.63
CA VAL A 376 -23.15 5.26 13.19
C VAL A 376 -23.68 6.14 12.07
N GLU A 377 -23.60 7.45 12.24
CA GLU A 377 -24.05 8.43 11.25
C GLU A 377 -23.25 8.34 9.94
N ILE A 378 -21.94 8.08 10.01
CA ILE A 378 -21.12 7.81 8.82
C ILE A 378 -21.60 6.55 8.09
N PHE A 379 -21.93 5.47 8.81
CA PHE A 379 -22.52 4.31 8.15
C PHE A 379 -23.89 4.62 7.54
N HIS A 380 -24.71 5.47 8.17
CA HIS A 380 -25.98 5.92 7.56
C HIS A 380 -25.75 6.81 6.33
N TYR A 381 -24.69 7.60 6.30
CA TYR A 381 -24.25 8.38 5.14
C TYR A 381 -23.75 7.48 4.00
N LEU A 382 -23.02 6.41 4.33
CA LEU A 382 -22.46 5.47 3.36
C LEU A 382 -23.50 4.49 2.79
N THR A 383 -24.53 4.15 3.57
CA THR A 383 -25.51 3.10 3.22
C THR A 383 -26.89 3.67 2.90
N GLY A 384 -27.16 4.91 3.27
CA GLY A 384 -28.42 5.59 3.05
C GLY A 384 -28.20 7.00 2.48
N ARG A 385 -29.29 7.65 2.07
CA ARG A 385 -29.26 9.04 1.58
C ARG A 385 -29.25 10.06 2.72
N SER A 386 -28.41 9.86 3.74
CA SER A 386 -28.25 10.84 4.81
C SER A 386 -27.52 12.08 4.27
N LEU A 387 -28.02 13.27 4.58
CA LEU A 387 -27.40 14.55 4.21
C LEU A 387 -26.70 15.21 5.41
N LYS A 388 -26.27 14.42 6.40
CA LYS A 388 -25.59 14.96 7.57
C LYS A 388 -24.28 15.64 7.14
N THR A 389 -24.11 16.90 7.55
CA THR A 389 -22.93 17.72 7.22
C THR A 389 -22.14 18.16 8.46
N ASP A 390 -22.60 17.84 9.67
CA ASP A 390 -22.07 18.38 10.92
C ASP A 390 -21.51 17.28 11.84
N TYR A 391 -20.21 17.04 11.76
CA TYR A 391 -19.48 16.18 12.71
C TYR A 391 -18.72 17.05 13.72
N SER A 392 -18.94 16.78 15.01
CA SER A 392 -18.37 17.52 16.12
C SER A 392 -16.98 17.01 16.50
N GLN A 393 -16.83 15.68 16.59
CA GLN A 393 -15.59 15.01 16.99
C GLN A 393 -14.76 14.60 15.77
N LEU A 394 -15.38 13.88 14.84
CA LEU A 394 -14.71 13.31 13.68
C LEU A 394 -14.46 14.37 12.61
N LEU A 395 -13.31 14.25 11.97
CA LEU A 395 -13.02 14.93 10.71
C LEU A 395 -13.37 13.96 9.59
N VAL A 396 -14.36 14.31 8.79
CA VAL A 396 -14.93 13.49 7.72
C VAL A 396 -14.75 14.22 6.40
N ALA A 397 -14.11 13.58 5.42
CA ALA A 397 -14.04 14.07 4.05
C ALA A 397 -15.24 13.55 3.25
N PRO A 398 -15.76 14.33 2.28
CA PRO A 398 -15.36 15.70 1.92
C PRO A 398 -16.06 16.79 2.75
N ILE A 399 -16.65 16.43 3.89
CA ILE A 399 -17.62 17.24 4.63
C ILE A 399 -16.98 18.38 5.42
N ASN A 400 -16.23 18.07 6.47
CA ASN A 400 -15.64 19.07 7.38
C ASN A 400 -14.11 18.96 7.48
N MET A 401 -13.49 17.91 6.94
CA MET A 401 -12.09 17.59 7.21
C MET A 401 -11.11 18.70 6.78
N LYS A 402 -11.18 19.14 5.52
CA LYS A 402 -10.31 20.23 5.01
C LYS A 402 -10.44 21.53 5.81
N PRO A 403 -11.64 22.12 5.97
CA PRO A 403 -11.77 23.38 6.70
C PRO A 403 -11.32 23.26 8.16
N ARG A 404 -11.56 22.12 8.83
CA ARG A 404 -11.12 21.90 10.22
C ARG A 404 -9.60 21.75 10.35
N PHE A 405 -8.91 21.12 9.39
CA PHE A 405 -7.44 21.12 9.39
C PHE A 405 -6.88 22.54 9.20
N ILE A 406 -7.42 23.31 8.26
CA ILE A 406 -7.00 24.71 8.04
C ILE A 406 -7.27 25.55 9.30
N GLU A 407 -8.42 25.38 9.95
CA GLU A 407 -8.76 26.04 11.21
C GLU A 407 -7.73 25.73 12.30
N MET A 408 -7.37 24.45 12.49
CA MET A 408 -6.37 24.06 13.50
C MET A 408 -4.98 24.64 13.19
N ILE A 409 -4.57 24.68 11.92
CA ILE A 409 -3.30 25.30 11.51
C ILE A 409 -3.33 26.81 11.82
N ARG A 410 -4.41 27.50 11.46
CA ARG A 410 -4.59 28.93 11.74
C ARG A 410 -4.64 29.23 13.23
N GLN A 411 -5.21 28.34 14.04
CA GLN A 411 -5.17 28.49 15.50
C GLN A 411 -3.73 28.46 16.03
N GLU A 412 -2.85 27.62 15.50
CA GLU A 412 -1.42 27.65 15.85
C GLU A 412 -0.76 28.96 15.43
N THR A 413 -1.11 29.48 14.25
CA THR A 413 -0.66 30.80 13.76
C THR A 413 -1.03 31.91 14.75
N GLU A 414 -2.28 31.96 15.19
CA GLU A 414 -2.75 32.95 16.15
C GLU A 414 -2.13 32.75 17.55
N ASN A 415 -1.91 31.51 17.98
CA ASN A 415 -1.19 31.23 19.22
C ASN A 415 0.23 31.80 19.17
N ALA A 416 0.97 31.57 18.07
CA ALA A 416 2.33 32.09 17.90
C ALA A 416 2.38 33.62 17.91
N LYS A 417 1.49 34.29 17.17
CA LYS A 417 1.38 35.76 17.17
C LYS A 417 1.11 36.34 18.56
N ASN A 418 0.36 35.61 19.38
CA ASN A 418 0.04 36.01 20.76
C ASN A 418 1.09 35.55 21.79
N GLY A 419 2.21 34.96 21.36
CA GLY A 419 3.27 34.45 22.25
C GLY A 419 2.87 33.22 23.07
N LEU A 420 1.79 32.53 22.69
CA LEU A 420 1.35 31.28 23.32
C LEU A 420 2.10 30.09 22.71
N PRO A 421 2.24 28.96 23.46
CA PRO A 421 2.84 27.75 22.91
C PRO A 421 2.13 27.28 21.63
N SER A 422 2.91 27.14 20.56
CA SER A 422 2.42 26.71 19.25
C SER A 422 3.30 25.60 18.67
N GLY A 423 2.76 24.83 17.73
CA GLY A 423 3.52 23.82 17.01
C GLY A 423 2.67 22.77 16.33
N ILE A 424 3.19 22.26 15.21
CA ILE A 424 2.52 21.24 14.37
C ILE A 424 3.49 20.10 14.11
N ILE A 425 3.03 18.86 14.31
CA ILE A 425 3.71 17.67 13.81
C ILE A 425 2.69 16.86 13.02
N ALA A 426 2.95 16.63 11.75
CA ALA A 426 2.07 15.86 10.88
C ALA A 426 2.85 14.76 10.18
N LYS A 427 2.34 13.54 10.25
CA LYS A 427 2.84 12.41 9.47
C LYS A 427 1.74 11.97 8.51
N CYS A 428 2.09 11.88 7.24
CA CYS A 428 1.20 11.35 6.20
C CYS A 428 2.03 10.74 5.07
N ASN A 429 1.36 10.11 4.10
CA ASN A 429 2.03 9.52 2.95
C ASN A 429 2.35 10.57 1.88
N SER A 430 1.50 11.59 1.72
CA SER A 430 1.66 12.59 0.67
C SER A 430 1.02 13.93 1.07
N LEU A 431 1.62 15.02 0.60
CA LEU A 431 1.18 16.39 0.85
C LEU A 431 1.17 17.17 -0.47
N GLU A 432 -0.02 17.59 -0.90
CA GLU A 432 -0.24 18.25 -2.18
C GLU A 432 -1.30 19.36 -2.11
N GLU A 433 -2.29 19.25 -1.22
CA GLU A 433 -3.42 20.17 -1.25
C GLU A 433 -3.00 21.62 -0.97
N LYS A 434 -3.29 22.49 -1.93
CA LYS A 434 -2.86 23.89 -1.96
C LYS A 434 -3.26 24.68 -0.71
N GLY A 435 -4.52 24.59 -0.27
CA GLY A 435 -5.02 25.37 0.87
C GLY A 435 -4.35 24.99 2.19
N ILE A 436 -4.07 23.70 2.41
CA ILE A 436 -3.28 23.23 3.55
C ILE A 436 -1.85 23.76 3.47
N ILE A 437 -1.21 23.69 2.30
CA ILE A 437 0.17 24.18 2.11
C ILE A 437 0.27 25.69 2.38
N GLU A 438 -0.67 26.47 1.86
CA GLU A 438 -0.75 27.93 2.11
C GLU A 438 -0.91 28.23 3.60
N ALA A 439 -1.81 27.53 4.30
CA ALA A 439 -1.99 27.69 5.74
C ALA A 439 -0.72 27.34 6.54
N LEU A 440 0.02 26.30 6.13
CA LEU A 440 1.29 25.92 6.77
C LEU A 440 2.38 26.98 6.55
N TYR A 441 2.44 27.60 5.36
CA TYR A 441 3.36 28.72 5.12
C TYR A 441 3.00 29.95 5.97
N GLU A 442 1.73 30.31 6.06
CA GLU A 442 1.28 31.40 6.94
C GLU A 442 1.65 31.13 8.42
N ALA A 443 1.45 29.89 8.89
CA ALA A 443 1.84 29.46 10.23
C ALA A 443 3.36 29.57 10.45
N SER A 444 4.16 29.12 9.48
CA SER A 444 5.62 29.25 9.53
C SER A 444 6.06 30.71 9.60
N GLN A 445 5.46 31.60 8.80
CA GLN A 445 5.76 33.04 8.83
C GLN A 445 5.44 33.70 10.17
N ALA A 446 4.45 33.18 10.89
CA ALA A 446 4.11 33.62 12.25
C ALA A 446 5.03 33.02 13.34
N GLY A 447 6.01 32.18 12.98
CA GLY A 447 6.95 31.57 13.92
C GLY A 447 6.51 30.21 14.48
N VAL A 448 5.46 29.59 13.94
CA VAL A 448 5.03 28.24 14.37
C VAL A 448 6.09 27.21 13.97
N PRO A 449 6.61 26.38 14.90
CA PRO A 449 7.48 25.27 14.55
C PRO A 449 6.67 24.13 13.93
N ILE A 450 7.04 23.70 12.72
CA ILE A 450 6.31 22.69 11.94
C ILE A 450 7.24 21.57 11.51
N HIS A 451 6.89 20.32 11.85
CA HIS A 451 7.58 19.11 11.38
C HIS A 451 6.63 18.22 10.58
N LEU A 452 7.00 17.94 9.33
CA LEU A 452 6.21 17.14 8.40
C LEU A 452 6.98 15.86 8.07
N ILE A 453 6.43 14.71 8.43
CA ILE A 453 6.98 13.39 8.11
C ILE A 453 6.19 12.84 6.92
N VAL A 454 6.69 13.06 5.71
CA VAL A 454 6.03 12.72 4.43
C VAL A 454 6.89 11.76 3.64
N ARG A 455 6.47 10.49 3.58
CA ARG A 455 7.27 9.42 2.97
C ARG A 455 7.18 9.32 1.44
N GLY A 456 6.07 9.78 0.86
CA GLY A 456 5.83 9.81 -0.58
C GLY A 456 6.16 11.18 -1.16
N PHE A 457 5.35 11.66 -2.10
CA PHE A 457 5.60 12.97 -2.71
C PHE A 457 5.08 14.12 -1.83
N CYS A 458 5.80 15.24 -1.87
CA CYS A 458 5.52 16.47 -1.12
C CYS A 458 5.71 17.69 -2.03
N CYS A 459 4.63 18.46 -2.21
CA CYS A 459 4.64 19.69 -3.00
C CYS A 459 5.10 20.92 -2.18
N LEU A 460 5.08 20.84 -0.85
CA LEU A 460 5.59 21.89 0.03
C LEU A 460 7.13 21.96 -0.05
N ARG A 461 7.69 23.17 0.02
CA ARG A 461 9.15 23.42 0.08
C ARG A 461 9.53 23.98 1.46
N PRO A 462 10.29 23.24 2.30
CA PRO A 462 10.72 23.69 3.62
C PRO A 462 11.91 24.66 3.55
N GLY A 463 12.14 25.46 4.59
CA GLY A 463 13.38 26.25 4.73
C GLY A 463 13.56 27.41 3.74
N VAL A 464 12.52 27.82 3.02
CA VAL A 464 12.57 28.96 2.10
C VAL A 464 12.51 30.25 2.92
N PRO A 465 13.51 31.16 2.82
CA PRO A 465 13.54 32.41 3.58
C PRO A 465 12.27 33.24 3.43
N GLY A 466 11.72 33.74 4.55
CA GLY A 466 10.49 34.54 4.56
C GLY A 466 9.19 33.78 4.25
N LEU A 467 9.25 32.45 4.03
CA LEU A 467 8.08 31.64 3.69
C LEU A 467 7.95 30.40 4.60
N SER A 468 8.99 29.57 4.68
CA SER A 468 8.93 28.25 5.31
C SER A 468 10.12 27.94 6.22
N GLU A 469 10.78 28.97 6.75
CA GLU A 469 11.96 28.84 7.64
C GLU A 469 11.71 27.97 8.88
N ASN A 470 10.47 27.92 9.37
CA ASN A 470 10.08 27.14 10.54
C ASN A 470 9.49 25.77 10.18
N ILE A 471 9.52 25.38 8.89
CA ILE A 471 9.05 24.08 8.42
C ILE A 471 10.23 23.16 8.14
N ARG A 472 10.18 21.95 8.70
CA ARG A 472 11.05 20.83 8.33
C ARG A 472 10.23 19.72 7.70
N VAL A 473 10.70 19.18 6.58
CA VAL A 473 10.09 18.01 5.92
C VAL A 473 11.09 16.86 5.94
N THR A 474 10.67 15.71 6.42
CA THR A 474 11.46 14.48 6.45
C THR A 474 10.70 13.32 5.81
N SER A 475 11.44 12.35 5.26
CA SER A 475 10.91 11.08 4.75
C SER A 475 11.64 9.92 5.40
N VAL A 476 10.91 9.02 6.06
CA VAL A 476 11.48 7.83 6.71
C VAL A 476 11.25 6.62 5.82
N ILE A 477 12.34 5.99 5.37
CA ILE A 477 12.30 4.82 4.49
C ILE A 477 13.12 3.69 5.12
N GLY A 478 12.44 2.60 5.49
CA GLY A 478 13.03 1.46 6.19
C GLY A 478 12.50 0.11 5.72
N GLN A 479 12.60 -0.90 6.58
CA GLN A 479 12.07 -2.25 6.35
C GLN A 479 10.54 -2.24 6.19
N PHE A 480 9.86 -1.49 7.05
CA PHE A 480 8.42 -1.31 6.99
C PHE A 480 8.06 -0.08 6.16
N LEU A 481 6.94 -0.18 5.45
CA LEU A 481 6.40 0.90 4.66
C LEU A 481 5.67 1.87 5.58
N GLU A 482 6.22 3.07 5.75
CA GLU A 482 5.59 4.09 6.58
C GLU A 482 4.20 4.48 6.06
N HIS A 483 3.11 4.14 6.76
CA HIS A 483 1.76 4.31 6.20
C HIS A 483 0.79 5.08 7.10
N SER A 484 1.06 5.12 8.41
CA SER A 484 0.20 5.76 9.40
C SER A 484 0.08 7.25 9.15
N ARG A 485 -1.12 7.78 9.38
CA ARG A 485 -1.43 9.20 9.24
C ARG A 485 -1.88 9.73 10.58
N ILE A 486 -1.00 10.51 11.19
CA ILE A 486 -1.13 11.00 12.56
C ILE A 486 -0.80 12.49 12.58
N PHE A 487 -1.57 13.26 13.34
CA PHE A 487 -1.49 14.71 13.36
C PHE A 487 -1.49 15.22 14.80
N TYR A 488 -0.66 16.20 15.07
CA TYR A 488 -0.51 16.83 16.37
C TYR A 488 -0.51 18.35 16.23
N PHE A 489 -1.26 19.00 17.11
CA PHE A 489 -1.35 20.45 17.24
C PHE A 489 -1.16 20.83 18.72
N ARG A 490 -0.25 21.76 18.99
CA ARG A 490 0.11 22.20 20.36
C ARG A 490 -1.05 22.89 21.09
N SER A 491 -1.85 23.63 20.36
CA SER A 491 -3.12 24.27 20.78
C SER A 491 -2.99 25.11 22.04
N GLY A 492 -1.94 25.92 22.14
CA GLY A 492 -1.72 26.82 23.27
C GLY A 492 -1.30 26.12 24.57
N LYS A 493 -1.08 24.80 24.57
CA LYS A 493 -0.84 24.03 25.80
C LYS A 493 0.61 24.11 26.28
N PRO A 494 0.89 24.15 27.59
CA PRO A 494 2.27 24.19 28.11
C PRO A 494 3.04 22.87 27.99
N ALA A 495 2.37 21.71 27.94
CA ALA A 495 2.99 20.41 27.75
C ALA A 495 2.54 19.78 26.42
N GLU A 496 3.43 19.01 25.77
CA GLU A 496 3.13 18.39 24.47
C GLU A 496 1.98 17.40 24.58
N ILE A 497 1.96 16.62 25.66
CA ILE A 497 0.95 15.58 25.86
C ILE A 497 -0.49 16.12 25.99
N ASP A 498 -0.63 17.39 26.37
CA ASP A 498 -1.93 18.04 26.53
C ASP A 498 -2.47 18.62 25.22
N GLY A 499 -1.66 18.62 24.16
CA GLY A 499 -2.08 19.01 22.82
C GLY A 499 -3.14 18.09 22.22
N ARG A 500 -3.53 18.42 20.99
CA ARG A 500 -4.55 17.67 20.23
C ARG A 500 -3.86 16.67 19.31
N PHE A 501 -4.26 15.40 19.44
CA PHE A 501 -3.74 14.29 18.64
C PHE A 501 -4.86 13.71 17.80
N PHE A 502 -4.53 13.31 16.57
CA PHE A 502 -5.48 12.72 15.64
C PHE A 502 -4.84 11.59 14.86
N ILE A 503 -5.65 10.59 14.50
CA ILE A 503 -5.25 9.52 13.59
C ILE A 503 -6.35 9.27 12.56
N GLY A 504 -5.99 8.81 11.36
CA GLY A 504 -7.01 8.35 10.41
C GLY A 504 -6.53 8.02 9.01
N SER A 505 -7.48 8.01 8.08
CA SER A 505 -7.27 7.44 6.75
C SER A 505 -6.80 8.43 5.68
N ALA A 506 -6.94 9.74 5.92
CA ALA A 506 -6.66 10.78 4.92
C ALA A 506 -5.22 11.29 4.93
N ASP A 507 -4.64 11.38 3.74
CA ASP A 507 -3.46 12.21 3.45
C ASP A 507 -3.90 13.65 3.14
N TRP A 508 -2.96 14.61 3.14
CA TRP A 508 -3.23 16.00 2.75
C TRP A 508 -3.11 16.20 1.24
N MET A 509 -3.95 15.46 0.48
CA MET A 509 -4.10 15.60 -0.96
C MET A 509 -5.53 15.99 -1.32
N SER A 510 -5.71 16.70 -2.43
CA SER A 510 -7.00 17.18 -2.92
C SER A 510 -8.01 16.03 -3.04
N ARG A 511 -7.58 14.89 -3.62
CA ARG A 511 -8.43 13.70 -3.77
C ARG A 511 -8.89 13.09 -2.45
N ASN A 512 -8.07 13.14 -1.39
CA ASN A 512 -8.43 12.57 -0.08
C ASN A 512 -9.36 13.50 0.69
N LEU A 513 -9.12 14.81 0.60
CA LEU A 513 -9.89 15.80 1.33
C LEU A 513 -11.21 16.17 0.67
N LEU A 514 -11.36 15.97 -0.65
CA LEU A 514 -12.52 16.41 -1.43
C LEU A 514 -13.17 15.32 -2.29
N GLY A 515 -12.42 14.31 -2.73
CA GLY A 515 -12.90 13.28 -3.67
C GLY A 515 -13.12 11.89 -3.06
N ARG A 516 -13.03 11.77 -1.73
CA ARG A 516 -13.13 10.50 -1.01
C ARG A 516 -13.90 10.66 0.29
N VAL A 517 -14.50 9.55 0.73
CA VAL A 517 -14.96 9.42 2.11
C VAL A 517 -13.81 8.91 2.95
N GLU A 518 -13.25 9.80 3.77
CA GLU A 518 -12.15 9.54 4.70
C GLU A 518 -12.56 9.95 6.12
N VAL A 519 -11.95 9.33 7.13
CA VAL A 519 -12.22 9.63 8.53
C VAL A 519 -10.92 9.79 9.30
N VAL A 520 -10.85 10.86 10.09
CA VAL A 520 -9.81 11.13 11.08
C VAL A 520 -10.48 11.38 12.42
N THR A 521 -10.03 10.66 13.45
CA THR A 521 -10.59 10.72 14.81
C THR A 521 -9.60 11.41 15.75
N PRO A 522 -10.09 12.20 16.73
CA PRO A 522 -9.26 12.63 17.85
C PRO A 522 -8.82 11.43 18.69
N VAL A 523 -7.65 11.55 19.32
CA VAL A 523 -7.14 10.62 20.33
C VAL A 523 -7.03 11.37 21.65
N GLU A 524 -7.81 10.92 22.62
CA GLU A 524 -7.94 11.59 23.92
C GLU A 524 -7.34 10.80 25.07
N ASP A 525 -7.38 9.46 24.98
CA ASP A 525 -6.78 8.58 25.98
C ASP A 525 -5.29 8.88 26.15
N ARG A 526 -4.86 8.98 27.41
CA ARG A 526 -3.51 9.45 27.72
C ARG A 526 -2.44 8.46 27.27
N ALA A 527 -2.64 7.15 27.48
CA ALA A 527 -1.67 6.14 27.07
C ALA A 527 -1.56 6.07 25.54
N ALA A 528 -2.68 6.25 24.83
CA ALA A 528 -2.70 6.36 23.38
C ALA A 528 -1.93 7.61 22.89
N LYS A 529 -2.15 8.79 23.50
CA LYS A 529 -1.39 10.01 23.17
C LYS A 529 0.10 9.86 23.43
N GLU A 530 0.49 9.28 24.57
CA GLU A 530 1.90 9.03 24.92
C GLU A 530 2.59 8.15 23.88
N LYS A 531 1.89 7.13 23.38
CA LYS A 531 2.40 6.26 22.31
C LYS A 531 2.56 6.97 20.96
N ILE A 532 1.62 7.85 20.59
CA ILE A 532 1.74 8.68 19.38
C ILE A 532 2.89 9.66 19.51
N LEU A 533 3.01 10.33 20.66
CA LEU A 533 4.08 11.29 20.93
C LEU A 533 5.46 10.62 20.92
N GLU A 534 5.60 9.44 21.55
CA GLU A 534 6.81 8.63 21.48
C GLU A 534 7.16 8.25 20.03
N THR A 535 6.15 7.91 19.23
CA THR A 535 6.35 7.60 17.81
C THR A 535 6.90 8.81 17.06
N PHE A 536 6.34 10.01 17.28
CA PHE A 536 6.88 11.23 16.69
C PHE A 536 8.33 11.47 17.12
N HIS A 537 8.64 11.40 18.41
CA HIS A 537 9.99 11.64 18.90
C HIS A 537 10.99 10.63 18.34
N VAL A 538 10.64 9.35 18.22
CA VAL A 538 11.53 8.34 17.61
C VAL A 538 11.78 8.65 16.14
N LEU A 539 10.74 8.98 15.37
CA LEU A 539 10.88 9.28 13.94
C LEU A 539 11.65 10.59 13.70
N LEU A 540 11.43 11.63 14.52
CA LEU A 540 12.10 12.92 14.37
C LEU A 540 13.59 12.86 14.71
N ASN A 541 13.98 11.99 15.66
CA ASN A 541 15.36 11.83 16.10
C ASN A 541 16.14 10.75 15.33
N ASP A 542 15.51 10.03 14.42
CA ASP A 542 16.19 9.02 13.61
C ASP A 542 17.30 9.64 12.74
N GLN A 543 18.46 8.99 12.73
CA GLN A 543 19.65 9.43 12.00
C GLN A 543 20.07 8.44 10.90
N ARG A 544 19.25 7.42 10.61
CA ARG A 544 19.66 6.28 9.79
C ARG A 544 18.74 5.98 8.62
N GLN A 545 17.43 6.12 8.80
CA GLN A 545 16.39 5.86 7.80
C GLN A 545 15.72 7.15 7.29
N THR A 546 16.07 8.28 7.88
CA THR A 546 15.43 9.58 7.62
C THR A 546 16.18 10.36 6.55
N TRP A 547 15.43 10.87 5.58
CA TRP A 547 15.87 11.80 4.56
C TRP A 547 15.30 13.18 4.84
N ASP A 548 16.16 14.20 4.94
CA ASP A 548 15.73 15.59 5.07
C ASP A 548 15.54 16.21 3.68
N MET A 549 14.41 16.90 3.48
CA MET A 549 14.17 17.70 2.27
C MET A 549 14.74 19.11 2.45
N ASP A 550 15.50 19.60 1.49
CA ASP A 550 15.98 20.99 1.46
C ASP A 550 14.98 21.94 0.76
N ALA A 551 15.33 23.23 0.70
CA ALA A 551 14.51 24.27 0.10
C ALA A 551 14.33 24.14 -1.42
N GLN A 552 15.19 23.36 -2.09
CA GLN A 552 15.08 23.06 -3.51
C GLN A 552 14.22 21.81 -3.75
N GLY A 553 13.87 21.07 -2.68
CA GLY A 553 13.11 19.83 -2.73
C GLY A 553 13.98 18.59 -2.93
N ALA A 554 15.31 18.72 -2.86
CA ALA A 554 16.20 17.57 -2.88
C ALA A 554 16.27 16.91 -1.50
N TYR A 555 16.47 15.60 -1.48
CA TYR A 555 16.51 14.81 -0.25
C TYR A 555 17.92 14.35 0.06
N LYS A 556 18.33 14.51 1.32
CA LYS A 556 19.61 14.01 1.83
C LYS A 556 19.38 13.03 2.97
N LEU A 557 19.93 11.83 2.83
CA LEU A 557 19.91 10.81 3.89
C LEU A 557 20.73 11.29 5.08
N ARG A 558 20.18 11.13 6.29
CA ARG A 558 20.92 11.32 7.55
C ARG A 558 21.92 10.19 7.74
N PHE A 559 23.03 10.52 8.40
CA PHE A 559 24.06 9.55 8.74
C PHE A 559 24.33 9.61 10.23
N PRO A 560 24.34 8.47 10.94
CA PRO A 560 24.70 8.42 12.35
C PRO A 560 26.11 8.98 12.55
N THR A 561 26.27 9.83 13.56
CA THR A 561 27.56 10.42 13.94
C THR A 561 28.18 9.76 15.17
N ASN A 562 27.41 8.95 15.88
CA ASN A 562 27.84 8.18 17.05
C ASN A 562 27.08 6.85 17.15
N PRO A 563 27.56 5.88 17.96
CA PRO A 563 26.95 4.55 18.06
C PRO A 563 25.49 4.55 18.54
N GLY A 564 25.08 5.55 19.34
CA GLY A 564 23.71 5.65 19.84
C GLY A 564 22.68 6.01 18.76
N GLU A 565 23.14 6.55 17.64
CA GLU A 565 22.33 6.96 16.49
C GLU A 565 22.23 5.86 15.40
N GLU A 566 22.93 4.73 15.58
CA GLU A 566 22.95 3.66 14.57
C GLU A 566 21.64 2.85 14.53
N VAL A 567 20.89 2.82 15.65
CA VAL A 567 19.64 2.06 15.75
C VAL A 567 18.56 2.77 14.94
N PRO A 568 18.01 2.14 13.88
CA PRO A 568 16.96 2.76 13.08
C PRO A 568 15.66 2.92 13.86
N ALA A 569 14.89 3.97 13.55
CA ALA A 569 13.60 4.25 14.20
C ALA A 569 12.66 3.05 14.24
N GLN A 570 12.56 2.31 13.14
CA GLN A 570 11.65 1.17 13.05
C GLN A 570 12.04 0.04 14.00
N ASP A 571 13.34 -0.21 14.17
CA ASP A 571 13.84 -1.21 15.11
C ASP A 571 13.60 -0.76 16.56
N LEU A 572 13.84 0.52 16.85
CA LEU A 572 13.60 1.09 18.17
C LEU A 572 12.12 1.03 18.58
N LEU A 573 11.19 1.33 17.66
CA LEU A 573 9.75 1.20 17.89
C LEU A 573 9.33 -0.25 18.13
N ALA A 574 9.92 -1.19 17.38
CA ALA A 574 9.69 -2.61 17.55
C ALA A 574 10.15 -3.07 18.95
N GLU A 575 11.37 -2.74 19.35
CA GLU A 575 11.93 -3.07 20.65
C GLU A 575 11.13 -2.45 21.81
N LYS A 576 10.75 -1.17 21.69
CA LYS A 576 9.87 -0.51 22.68
C LYS A 576 8.54 -1.24 22.83
N SER A 577 7.92 -1.67 21.73
CA SER A 577 6.66 -2.42 21.76
C SER A 577 6.82 -3.77 22.49
N ARG A 578 7.94 -4.48 22.24
CA ARG A 578 8.27 -5.72 22.95
C ARG A 578 8.49 -5.50 24.45
N LEU A 579 9.23 -4.47 24.83
CA LEU A 579 9.49 -4.15 26.24
C LEU A 579 8.20 -3.80 26.98
N LYS A 580 7.32 -2.98 26.40
CA LYS A 580 6.02 -2.64 26.99
C LYS A 580 5.14 -3.88 27.20
N SER A 581 5.09 -4.78 26.22
CA SER A 581 4.36 -6.06 26.36
C SER A 581 4.91 -6.93 27.50
N LEU A 582 6.25 -6.99 27.66
CA LEU A 582 6.88 -7.75 28.75
C LEU A 582 6.65 -7.11 30.13
N LEU A 583 6.77 -5.78 30.23
CA LEU A 583 6.52 -5.06 31.48
C LEU A 583 5.08 -5.26 31.97
N PHE A 584 4.11 -5.18 31.06
CA PHE A 584 2.72 -5.44 31.40
C PHE A 584 2.51 -6.84 31.98
N LYS A 585 3.10 -7.87 31.36
CA LYS A 585 3.03 -9.25 31.86
C LYS A 585 3.69 -9.42 33.23
N LEU A 586 4.78 -8.71 33.48
CA LEU A 586 5.45 -8.73 34.78
C LEU A 586 4.60 -8.07 35.87
N ASP A 587 3.90 -6.98 35.55
CA ASP A 587 3.02 -6.31 36.50
C ASP A 587 1.75 -7.15 36.78
N GLU A 588 1.21 -7.87 35.79
CA GLU A 588 0.14 -8.85 36.04
C GLU A 588 0.59 -10.00 36.94
N LEU A 589 1.80 -10.53 36.77
CA LEU A 589 2.31 -11.63 37.61
C LEU A 589 2.60 -11.21 39.06
N LYS A 590 2.76 -9.91 39.33
CA LYS A 590 3.01 -9.37 40.67
C LYS A 590 1.72 -9.09 41.45
N ASN A 591 0.61 -8.89 40.74
CA ASN A 591 -0.71 -8.66 41.32
C ASN A 591 -1.45 -9.99 41.50
#